data_AF-A0A921ZMG4-F1
#
_entry.id   AF-A0A921ZMG4-F1
#
_cell.length_a   1.000
_cell.length_b   1.000
_cell.length_c   1.000
_cell.angle_alpha   90.00
_cell.angle_beta   90.00
_cell.angle_gamma   90.00
#
_symmetry.space_group_name_H-M   'P 1'
#
loop_
_entity.id
_entity.type
_entity.pdbx_description
1 polymer ?
#
loop_
_entity_poly.entity_id
_entity_poly.type
_entity_poly.pdbx_seq_one_letter_code
_entity_poly.pdbx_strand_id
1 'polypeptide(L)'
;MDYGLRVHGFPAENVTDGSVLVVKTHEAPPLEPDKFKSAILLIRNPRDAILADFNRLHKGHIGTAPKSAFKRKSQEHKKSEWANYVSAQLPVWESLHRLWLTRFAGPVHIVFYELLVQDTRATLADILEFVNVTVTEESMNCAIANKEGIYRRKKKYDDFDPFTSDMYVALDDVRNRVLRIVSDYRKRHNITDRSKGNF
;
A
#
# COMPACT_ATOMS: atom_id res chain seq x y z
N MET A 1 -13.30 13.04 -3.33
CA MET A 1 -11.97 12.81 -3.95
C MET A 1 -11.15 14.08 -3.72
N ASP A 2 -9.93 13.98 -3.19
CA ASP A 2 -9.12 15.16 -2.82
C ASP A 2 -8.54 15.84 -4.08
N TYR A 3 -8.91 17.11 -4.31
CA TYR A 3 -8.45 17.90 -5.46
C TYR A 3 -6.93 18.07 -5.50
N GLY A 4 -6.27 18.13 -4.33
CA GLY A 4 -4.81 18.26 -4.24
C GLY A 4 -4.08 17.01 -4.75
N LEU A 5 -4.64 15.81 -4.54
CA LEU A 5 -4.08 14.56 -5.05
C LEU A 5 -4.25 14.41 -6.56
N ARG A 6 -5.32 14.98 -7.13
CA ARG A 6 -5.56 14.96 -8.57
C ARG A 6 -4.53 15.79 -9.35
N VAL A 7 -4.09 16.90 -8.78
CA VAL A 7 -3.18 17.84 -9.44
C VAL A 7 -1.71 17.54 -9.13
N HIS A 8 -1.38 17.08 -7.92
CA HIS A 8 0.01 16.88 -7.50
C HIS A 8 0.35 15.46 -7.03
N GLY A 9 -0.64 14.58 -6.88
CA GLY A 9 -0.49 13.19 -6.46
C GLY A 9 -0.20 12.25 -7.62
N PHE A 10 -1.18 11.41 -7.98
CA PHE A 10 -1.06 10.50 -9.11
C PHE A 10 -2.06 10.94 -10.20
N PRO A 11 -1.61 11.62 -11.27
CA PRO A 11 -2.50 12.22 -12.27
C PRO A 11 -3.49 11.23 -12.92
N ALA A 12 -3.11 9.95 -12.98
CA ALA A 12 -3.92 8.89 -13.57
C ALA A 12 -4.85 8.16 -12.57
N GLU A 13 -5.15 8.77 -11.42
CA GLU A 13 -6.15 8.24 -10.49
C GLU A 13 -7.57 8.31 -11.12
N ASN A 14 -8.20 7.14 -11.28
CA ASN A 14 -9.52 6.94 -11.93
C ASN A 14 -9.61 7.27 -13.43
N VAL A 15 -8.49 7.27 -14.16
CA VAL A 15 -8.51 7.35 -15.63
C VAL A 15 -8.70 5.94 -16.21
N THR A 16 -9.70 5.72 -17.06
CA THR A 16 -10.00 4.39 -17.64
C THR A 16 -10.26 4.41 -19.16
N ASP A 17 -9.80 5.45 -19.85
CA ASP A 17 -10.03 5.68 -21.29
C ASP A 17 -8.85 5.24 -22.18
N GLY A 18 -7.82 4.62 -21.59
CA GLY A 18 -6.62 4.17 -22.30
C GLY A 18 -5.58 5.26 -22.57
N SER A 19 -5.78 6.48 -22.06
CA SER A 19 -4.81 7.59 -22.24
C SER A 19 -3.57 7.51 -21.36
N VAL A 20 -3.52 6.54 -20.43
CA VAL A 20 -2.47 6.42 -19.40
C VAL A 20 -1.88 5.01 -19.36
N LEU A 21 -0.61 4.92 -18.98
CA LEU A 21 0.11 3.65 -18.84
C LEU A 21 -0.36 2.85 -17.61
N VAL A 22 -0.66 3.53 -16.51
CA VAL A 22 -1.03 2.92 -15.21
C VAL A 22 -2.12 3.74 -14.53
N VAL A 23 -3.04 3.05 -13.87
CA VAL A 23 -4.17 3.63 -13.14
C VAL A 23 -4.03 3.28 -11.66
N LYS A 24 -4.17 4.27 -10.78
CA LYS A 24 -4.18 4.03 -9.33
C LYS A 24 -5.62 3.85 -8.83
N THR A 25 -5.85 2.81 -8.02
CA THR A 25 -7.13 2.56 -7.35
C THR A 25 -6.91 1.99 -5.95
N HIS A 26 -7.88 2.19 -5.06
CA HIS A 26 -7.99 1.52 -3.76
C HIS A 26 -9.18 0.54 -3.70
N GLU A 27 -9.89 0.39 -4.82
CA GLU A 27 -11.08 -0.44 -4.94
C GLU A 27 -10.72 -1.93 -5.11
N ALA A 28 -11.74 -2.77 -4.98
CA ALA A 28 -11.66 -4.18 -5.36
C ALA A 28 -11.32 -4.32 -6.86
N PRO A 29 -10.72 -5.46 -7.27
CA PRO A 29 -10.51 -5.74 -8.69
C PRO A 29 -11.86 -5.67 -9.45
N PRO A 30 -11.86 -5.15 -10.69
CA PRO A 30 -13.09 -5.04 -11.46
C PRO A 30 -13.66 -6.41 -11.78
N LEU A 31 -14.99 -6.48 -11.90
CA LEU A 31 -15.69 -7.68 -12.36
C LEU A 31 -15.54 -7.88 -13.87
N GLU A 32 -15.39 -6.78 -14.62
CA GLU A 32 -15.10 -6.82 -16.05
C GLU A 32 -13.66 -7.34 -16.27
N PRO A 33 -13.47 -8.51 -16.90
CA PRO A 33 -12.15 -9.12 -17.05
C PRO A 33 -11.21 -8.29 -17.94
N ASP A 34 -11.76 -7.53 -18.89
CA ASP A 34 -10.99 -6.79 -19.88
C ASP A 34 -10.68 -5.35 -19.46
N LYS A 35 -11.15 -4.91 -18.28
CA LYS A 35 -10.95 -3.52 -17.83
C LYS A 35 -9.49 -3.18 -17.56
N PHE A 36 -8.72 -4.12 -17.01
CA PHE A 36 -7.29 -3.96 -16.79
C PHE A 36 -6.54 -5.19 -17.27
N LYS A 37 -5.50 -4.99 -18.09
CA LYS A 37 -4.68 -6.07 -18.65
C LYS A 37 -3.78 -6.74 -17.61
N SER A 38 -3.34 -5.99 -16.62
CA SER A 38 -2.42 -6.43 -15.57
C SER A 38 -2.57 -5.53 -14.34
N ALA A 39 -2.00 -5.94 -13.20
CA ALA A 39 -2.03 -5.17 -11.97
C ALA A 39 -0.67 -5.15 -11.27
N ILE A 40 -0.33 -4.01 -10.66
CA ILE A 40 0.78 -3.88 -9.72
C ILE A 40 0.18 -3.77 -8.33
N LEU A 41 0.40 -4.79 -7.49
CA LEU A 41 -0.10 -4.83 -6.12
C LEU A 41 0.99 -4.37 -5.15
N LEU A 42 0.87 -3.12 -4.68
CA LEU A 42 1.76 -2.55 -3.66
C LEU A 42 1.30 -2.98 -2.26
N ILE A 43 2.07 -3.83 -1.61
CA ILE A 43 1.83 -4.34 -0.26
C ILE A 43 2.76 -3.61 0.71
N ARG A 44 2.19 -3.03 1.77
CA ARG A 44 2.93 -2.41 2.87
C ARG A 44 2.60 -3.11 4.17
N ASN A 45 3.53 -3.15 5.12
CA ASN A 45 3.26 -3.66 6.46
C ASN A 45 1.93 -3.07 7.02
N PRO A 46 0.97 -3.92 7.45
CA PRO A 46 -0.35 -3.45 7.87
C PRO A 46 -0.28 -2.49 9.07
N ARG A 47 0.72 -2.65 9.94
CA ARG A 47 0.96 -1.77 11.10
C ARG A 47 1.20 -0.34 10.61
N ASP A 48 2.11 -0.17 9.66
CA ASP A 48 2.48 1.13 9.15
C ASP A 48 1.43 1.71 8.21
N ALA A 49 0.74 0.86 7.43
CA ALA A 49 -0.36 1.29 6.56
C ALA A 49 -1.54 1.85 7.37
N ILE A 50 -2.00 1.14 8.40
CA ILE A 50 -3.12 1.54 9.25
C ILE A 50 -2.77 2.80 10.06
N LEU A 51 -1.55 2.88 10.61
CA LEU A 51 -1.09 4.08 11.29
C LEU A 51 -1.01 5.29 10.34
N ALA A 52 -0.51 5.07 9.12
CA ALA A 52 -0.43 6.13 8.12
C ALA A 52 -1.81 6.64 7.68
N ASP A 53 -2.81 5.75 7.59
CA ASP A 53 -4.18 6.15 7.27
C ASP A 53 -4.85 6.90 8.43
N PHE A 54 -4.73 6.40 9.67
CA PHE A 54 -5.28 7.11 10.83
C PHE A 54 -4.72 8.53 10.97
N ASN A 55 -3.42 8.71 10.71
CA ASN A 55 -2.79 10.03 10.64
C ASN A 55 -3.41 10.91 9.54
N ARG A 56 -3.67 10.34 8.35
CA ARG A 56 -4.31 11.02 7.22
C ARG A 56 -5.72 11.50 7.59
N LEU A 57 -6.52 10.66 8.23
CA LEU A 57 -7.88 11.02 8.64
C LEU A 57 -7.92 12.17 9.65
N HIS A 58 -6.91 12.29 10.51
CA HIS A 58 -6.89 13.30 11.57
C HIS A 58 -6.21 14.61 11.18
N LYS A 59 -5.19 14.56 10.30
CA LYS A 59 -4.34 15.73 9.99
C LYS A 59 -3.97 15.85 8.50
N GLY A 60 -4.70 15.17 7.62
CA GLY A 60 -4.47 15.23 6.18
C GLY A 60 -3.20 14.50 5.73
N HIS A 61 -2.85 14.62 4.45
CA HIS A 61 -1.82 13.80 3.81
C HIS A 61 -0.45 13.87 4.48
N ILE A 62 -0.03 15.06 4.92
CA ILE A 62 1.30 15.29 5.49
C ILE A 62 1.34 15.33 7.03
N GLY A 63 0.17 15.34 7.68
CA GLY A 63 0.06 15.55 9.12
C GLY A 63 0.14 14.27 9.96
N THR A 64 0.47 14.45 11.24
CA THR A 64 0.49 13.37 12.25
C THR A 64 -0.56 13.63 13.32
N ALA A 65 -1.41 12.65 13.60
CA ALA A 65 -2.44 12.74 14.63
C ALA A 65 -1.83 13.11 16.00
N PRO A 66 -2.49 13.96 16.80
CA PRO A 66 -2.03 14.24 18.15
C PRO A 66 -2.12 12.98 19.03
N LYS A 67 -1.23 12.82 20.02
CA LYS A 67 -1.25 11.68 20.94
C LYS A 67 -2.62 11.46 21.60
N SER A 68 -3.39 12.53 21.83
CA SER A 68 -4.75 12.48 22.38
C SER A 68 -5.75 11.73 21.49
N ALA A 69 -5.58 11.77 20.16
CA ALA A 69 -6.46 11.06 19.22
C ALA A 69 -6.43 9.54 19.44
N PHE A 70 -5.27 8.99 19.81
CA PHE A 70 -5.11 7.55 20.07
C PHE A 70 -5.76 7.08 21.38
N LYS A 71 -6.00 8.02 22.31
CA LYS A 71 -6.58 7.75 23.63
C LYS A 71 -8.06 8.12 23.73
N ARG A 72 -8.63 8.80 22.73
CA ARG A 72 -10.03 9.21 22.72
C ARG A 72 -10.92 7.98 22.83
N LYS A 73 -11.83 7.96 23.82
CA LYS A 73 -12.78 6.85 24.00
C LYS A 73 -13.81 6.87 22.86
N SER A 74 -14.17 5.69 22.35
CA SER A 74 -15.28 5.57 21.43
C SER A 74 -16.62 5.80 22.14
N GLN A 75 -17.69 6.09 21.39
CA GLN A 75 -19.03 6.30 21.95
C GLN A 75 -19.57 5.11 22.73
N GLU A 76 -19.10 3.89 22.44
CA GLU A 76 -19.46 2.67 23.20
C GLU A 76 -18.67 2.52 24.53
N HIS A 77 -17.78 3.46 24.86
CA HIS A 77 -16.98 3.54 26.10
C HIS A 77 -16.11 2.30 26.47
N LYS A 78 -16.06 1.25 25.64
CA LYS A 78 -15.31 0.01 25.89
C LYS A 78 -13.89 0.00 25.33
N LYS A 79 -13.63 0.74 24.24
CA LYS A 79 -12.34 0.78 23.52
C LYS A 79 -11.98 2.22 23.13
N SER A 80 -10.70 2.49 22.89
CA SER A 80 -10.32 3.75 22.24
C SER A 80 -10.78 3.74 20.79
N GLU A 81 -11.01 4.93 20.22
CA GLU A 81 -11.30 5.06 18.79
C GLU A 81 -10.19 4.46 17.93
N TRP A 82 -8.93 4.60 18.36
CA TRP A 82 -7.80 3.94 17.72
C TRP A 82 -7.93 2.42 17.72
N ALA A 83 -8.29 1.81 18.86
CA ALA A 83 -8.48 0.36 18.93
C ALA A 83 -9.62 -0.14 18.05
N ASN A 84 -10.72 0.62 17.99
CA ASN A 84 -11.83 0.35 17.07
C ASN A 84 -11.39 0.49 15.61
N TYR A 85 -10.60 1.51 15.30
CA TYR A 85 -10.09 1.76 13.96
C TYR A 85 -9.15 0.64 13.49
N VAL A 86 -8.18 0.22 14.32
CA VAL A 86 -7.31 -0.93 14.01
C VAL A 86 -8.14 -2.18 13.76
N SER A 87 -9.09 -2.48 14.65
CA SER A 87 -9.97 -3.67 14.52
C SER A 87 -10.79 -3.64 13.23
N ALA A 88 -11.24 -2.47 12.79
CA ALA A 88 -12.01 -2.30 11.56
C ALA A 88 -11.16 -2.33 10.28
N GLN A 89 -9.92 -1.80 10.32
CA GLN A 89 -9.06 -1.71 9.13
C GLN A 89 -8.32 -3.00 8.81
N LEU A 90 -8.03 -3.85 9.80
CA LEU A 90 -7.39 -5.15 9.58
C LEU A 90 -8.12 -6.03 8.54
N PRO A 91 -9.44 -6.31 8.65
CA PRO A 91 -10.14 -7.12 7.65
C PRO A 91 -10.25 -6.43 6.28
N VAL A 92 -10.29 -5.10 6.25
CA VAL A 92 -10.29 -4.33 4.99
C VAL A 92 -8.96 -4.50 4.26
N TRP A 93 -7.85 -4.32 4.98
CA TRP A 93 -6.51 -4.53 4.45
C TRP A 93 -6.33 -5.96 3.96
N GLU A 94 -6.73 -6.97 4.74
CA GLU A 94 -6.65 -8.38 4.32
C GLU A 94 -7.48 -8.65 3.06
N SER A 95 -8.73 -8.17 3.04
CA SER A 95 -9.65 -8.41 1.93
C SER A 95 -9.16 -7.81 0.63
N LEU A 96 -8.63 -6.59 0.65
CA LEU A 96 -8.07 -5.94 -0.54
C LEU A 96 -7.00 -6.82 -1.21
N HIS A 97 -5.97 -7.21 -0.44
CA HIS A 97 -4.87 -8.01 -0.96
C HIS A 97 -5.33 -9.39 -1.42
N ARG A 98 -6.19 -10.04 -0.63
CA ARG A 98 -6.77 -11.34 -1.00
C ARG A 98 -7.55 -11.24 -2.31
N LEU A 99 -8.40 -10.24 -2.48
CA LEU A 99 -9.23 -10.10 -3.67
C LEU A 99 -8.37 -9.90 -4.92
N TRP A 100 -7.39 -9.01 -4.88
CA TRP A 100 -6.47 -8.81 -6.02
C TRP A 100 -5.67 -10.07 -6.37
N LEU A 101 -5.25 -10.87 -5.39
CA LEU A 101 -4.47 -12.11 -5.64
C LEU A 101 -5.31 -13.34 -6.02
N THR A 102 -6.63 -13.30 -5.81
CA THR A 102 -7.51 -14.47 -6.00
C THR A 102 -8.65 -14.26 -7.00
N ARG A 103 -9.02 -13.01 -7.29
CA ARG A 103 -10.17 -12.67 -8.14
C ARG A 103 -9.79 -11.89 -9.39
N PHE A 104 -8.66 -11.21 -9.41
CA PHE A 104 -8.19 -10.57 -10.64
C PHE A 104 -7.71 -11.65 -11.62
N ALA A 105 -8.23 -11.61 -12.85
CA ALA A 105 -7.95 -12.62 -13.86
C ALA A 105 -6.59 -12.42 -14.55
N GLY A 106 -6.12 -11.17 -14.61
CA GLY A 106 -4.85 -10.81 -15.24
C GLY A 106 -3.62 -11.08 -14.35
N PRO A 107 -2.42 -10.96 -14.91
CA PRO A 107 -1.18 -11.06 -14.16
C PRO A 107 -1.07 -9.92 -13.14
N VAL A 108 -0.63 -10.29 -11.94
CA VAL A 108 -0.30 -9.38 -10.82
C VAL A 108 1.20 -9.40 -10.55
N HIS A 109 1.83 -8.24 -10.58
CA HIS A 109 3.18 -8.00 -10.08
C HIS A 109 3.12 -7.49 -8.64
N ILE A 110 3.77 -8.19 -7.71
CA ILE A 110 3.70 -7.89 -6.27
C ILE A 110 4.91 -7.07 -5.88
N VAL A 111 4.66 -5.88 -5.32
CA VAL A 111 5.71 -4.96 -4.84
C VAL A 111 5.55 -4.80 -3.34
N PHE A 112 6.60 -5.06 -2.57
CA PHE A 112 6.63 -4.71 -1.15
C PHE A 112 7.16 -3.29 -0.97
N TYR A 113 6.43 -2.47 -0.24
CA TYR A 113 6.76 -1.06 -0.02
C TYR A 113 8.14 -0.90 0.64
N GLU A 114 8.47 -1.80 1.57
CA GLU A 114 9.75 -1.79 2.28
C GLU A 114 10.93 -2.02 1.33
N LEU A 115 10.77 -2.93 0.35
CA LEU A 115 11.76 -3.17 -0.71
C LEU A 115 11.83 -2.00 -1.70
N LEU A 116 10.68 -1.42 -2.07
CA LEU A 116 10.61 -0.22 -2.91
C LEU A 116 11.37 0.95 -2.30
N VAL A 117 11.28 1.15 -0.98
CA VAL A 117 12.02 2.21 -0.28
C VAL A 117 13.51 1.88 -0.17
N GLN A 118 13.85 0.61 0.06
CA GLN A 118 15.23 0.15 0.18
C GLN A 118 15.99 0.29 -1.14
N ASP A 119 15.42 -0.19 -2.24
CA ASP A 119 16.00 -0.09 -3.59
C ASP A 119 14.91 0.29 -4.61
N THR A 120 14.66 1.60 -4.68
CA THR A 120 13.67 2.18 -5.58
C THR A 120 14.04 1.94 -7.04
N ARG A 121 15.32 1.95 -7.39
CA ARG A 121 15.76 1.81 -8.78
C ARG A 121 15.51 0.41 -9.30
N ALA A 122 15.93 -0.61 -8.55
CA ALA A 122 15.68 -2.00 -8.93
C ALA A 122 14.18 -2.29 -9.01
N THR A 123 13.42 -1.86 -8.00
CA THR A 123 11.97 -2.08 -7.97
C THR A 123 11.25 -1.39 -9.14
N LEU A 124 11.63 -0.15 -9.50
CA LEU A 124 11.07 0.53 -10.66
C LEU A 124 11.44 -0.17 -11.98
N ALA A 125 12.66 -0.71 -12.09
CA ALA A 125 13.06 -1.47 -13.27
C ALA A 125 12.21 -2.74 -13.43
N ASP A 126 11.97 -3.50 -12.36
CA ASP A 126 11.11 -4.69 -12.36
C ASP A 126 9.66 -4.35 -12.75
N ILE A 127 9.14 -3.21 -12.27
CA ILE A 127 7.81 -2.71 -12.65
C ILE A 127 7.75 -2.36 -14.14
N LEU A 128 8.76 -1.68 -14.66
CA LEU A 128 8.85 -1.26 -16.07
C LEU A 128 8.96 -2.47 -17.01
N GLU A 129 9.73 -3.49 -16.62
CA GLU A 129 9.79 -4.78 -17.31
C GLU A 129 8.41 -5.44 -17.32
N PHE A 130 7.71 -5.47 -16.17
CA PHE A 130 6.39 -6.06 -16.07
C PHE A 130 5.33 -5.37 -16.95
N VAL A 131 5.34 -4.04 -17.03
CA VAL A 131 4.42 -3.29 -17.91
C VAL A 131 4.92 -3.21 -19.36
N ASN A 132 6.08 -3.83 -19.66
CA ASN A 132 6.73 -3.84 -20.97
C ASN A 132 6.99 -2.43 -21.53
N VAL A 133 7.59 -1.56 -20.71
CA VAL A 133 7.97 -0.21 -21.10
C VAL A 133 9.46 0.01 -20.85
N THR A 134 10.15 0.49 -21.88
CA THR A 134 11.54 0.93 -21.78
C THR A 134 11.61 2.44 -21.53
N VAL A 135 12.51 2.86 -20.64
CA VAL A 135 12.79 4.27 -20.37
C VAL A 135 14.27 4.56 -20.55
N THR A 136 14.63 5.82 -20.76
CA THR A 136 16.04 6.23 -20.82
C THR A 136 16.66 6.25 -19.42
N GLU A 137 17.97 6.07 -19.36
CA GLU A 137 18.75 6.23 -18.12
C GLU A 137 18.56 7.61 -17.49
N GLU A 138 18.42 8.65 -18.31
CA GLU A 138 18.10 10.01 -17.85
C GLU A 138 16.74 10.07 -17.14
N SER A 139 15.71 9.43 -17.70
CA SER A 139 14.37 9.38 -17.09
C SER A 139 14.39 8.60 -15.77
N MET A 140 15.11 7.48 -15.73
CA MET A 140 15.31 6.72 -14.49
C MET A 140 16.03 7.57 -13.43
N ASN A 141 17.12 8.24 -13.80
CA ASN A 141 17.87 9.11 -12.89
C ASN A 141 17.01 10.27 -12.36
N CYS A 142 16.18 10.88 -13.21
CA CYS A 142 15.23 11.90 -12.81
C CYS A 142 14.23 11.37 -11.76
N ALA A 143 13.67 10.18 -11.98
CA ALA A 143 12.74 9.56 -11.03
C ALA A 143 13.42 9.27 -9.68
N ILE A 144 14.65 8.75 -9.69
CA ILE A 144 15.41 8.47 -8.46
C ILE A 144 15.78 9.75 -7.70
N ALA A 145 16.17 10.80 -8.41
CA ALA A 145 16.46 12.10 -7.79
C ALA A 145 15.22 12.72 -7.11
N ASN A 146 14.02 12.40 -7.59
CA ASN A 146 12.75 12.95 -7.09
C ASN A 146 11.91 11.96 -6.27
N LYS A 147 12.48 10.81 -5.86
CA LYS A 147 11.74 9.68 -5.25
C LYS A 147 10.98 10.01 -3.96
N GLU A 148 11.37 11.07 -3.26
CA GLU A 148 10.77 11.46 -1.98
C GLU A 148 9.42 12.16 -2.13
N GLY A 149 9.27 12.96 -3.20
CA GLY A 149 8.08 13.75 -3.48
C GLY A 149 7.66 14.73 -2.36
N ILE A 150 6.48 15.33 -2.52
CA ILE A 150 5.95 16.35 -1.60
C ILE A 150 5.04 15.77 -0.48
N TYR A 151 4.68 14.49 -0.57
CA TYR A 151 3.73 13.85 0.36
C TYR A 151 4.41 13.05 1.47
N ARG A 152 5.74 13.05 1.56
CA ARG A 152 6.45 12.40 2.67
C ARG A 152 6.20 13.16 3.96
N ARG A 153 5.64 12.46 4.96
CA ARG A 153 5.48 13.00 6.31
C ARG A 153 6.83 13.09 7.00
N LYS A 154 7.09 14.22 7.66
CA LYS A 154 8.16 14.31 8.65
C LYS A 154 7.76 13.50 9.89
N LYS A 155 8.65 12.64 10.37
CA LYS A 155 8.42 11.86 11.59
C LYS A 155 8.35 12.84 12.77
N LYS A 156 7.18 12.95 13.41
CA LYS A 156 6.94 13.91 14.51
C LYS A 156 7.24 13.32 15.89
N TYR A 157 7.08 12.01 16.05
CA TYR A 157 7.34 11.32 17.30
C TYR A 157 8.31 10.16 17.03
N ASP A 158 9.45 10.14 17.71
CA ASP A 158 10.41 9.06 17.58
C ASP A 158 10.07 7.86 18.49
N ASP A 159 9.56 8.13 19.70
CA ASP A 159 9.30 7.12 20.74
C ASP A 159 7.81 6.99 21.08
N PHE A 160 6.93 7.07 20.09
CA PHE A 160 5.49 6.88 20.30
C PHE A 160 4.98 5.71 19.49
N ASP A 161 4.65 4.63 20.19
CA ASP A 161 3.98 3.48 19.63
C ASP A 161 2.53 3.40 20.16
N PRO A 162 1.51 3.61 19.30
CA PRO A 162 0.13 3.57 19.74
C PRO A 162 -0.45 2.14 19.79
N PHE A 163 0.30 1.12 19.35
CA PHE A 163 -0.19 -0.25 19.31
C PHE A 163 0.00 -0.97 20.64
N THR A 164 -1.01 -1.74 21.05
CA THR A 164 -0.90 -2.64 22.20
C THR A 164 -0.37 -4.01 21.77
N SER A 165 0.06 -4.84 22.72
CA SER A 165 0.48 -6.22 22.43
C SER A 165 -0.59 -7.01 21.67
N ASP A 166 -1.86 -6.91 22.08
CA ASP A 166 -2.97 -7.60 21.40
C ASP A 166 -3.15 -7.13 19.95
N MET A 167 -2.92 -5.83 19.69
CA MET A 167 -2.95 -5.31 18.32
C MET A 167 -1.82 -5.87 17.48
N TYR A 168 -0.62 -6.01 18.05
CA TYR A 168 0.52 -6.63 17.36
C TYR A 168 0.23 -8.08 16.98
N VAL A 169 -0.33 -8.87 17.89
CA VAL A 169 -0.76 -10.24 17.58
C VAL A 169 -1.74 -10.26 16.41
N ALA A 170 -2.78 -9.42 16.45
CA ALA A 170 -3.77 -9.35 15.37
C ALA A 170 -3.17 -8.88 14.03
N LEU A 171 -2.23 -7.93 14.08
CA LEU A 171 -1.50 -7.43 12.91
C LEU A 171 -0.65 -8.52 12.27
N ASP A 172 0.13 -9.25 13.06
CA ASP A 172 0.99 -10.31 12.56
C ASP A 172 0.17 -11.49 12.03
N ASP A 173 -0.95 -11.82 12.67
CA ASP A 173 -1.87 -12.85 12.16
C ASP A 173 -2.41 -12.51 10.77
N VAL A 174 -2.89 -11.27 10.58
CA VAL A 174 -3.40 -10.77 9.28
C VAL A 174 -2.27 -10.71 8.25
N ARG A 175 -1.11 -10.18 8.63
CA ARG A 175 0.08 -10.12 7.77
C ARG A 175 0.47 -11.51 7.27
N ASN A 176 0.55 -12.48 8.18
CA ASN A 176 0.95 -13.84 7.86
C ASN A 176 -0.07 -14.52 6.95
N ARG A 177 -1.37 -14.27 7.10
CA ARG A 177 -2.39 -14.78 6.16
C ARG A 177 -2.20 -14.22 4.76
N VAL A 178 -1.96 -12.91 4.62
CA VAL A 178 -1.69 -12.31 3.30
C VAL A 178 -0.38 -12.81 2.69
N LEU A 179 0.68 -12.96 3.49
CA LEU A 179 1.96 -13.50 3.00
C LEU A 179 1.84 -14.96 2.52
N ARG A 180 0.99 -15.78 3.16
CA ARG A 180 0.67 -17.12 2.64
C ARG A 180 0.00 -17.04 1.27
N ILE A 181 -1.00 -16.17 1.11
CA ILE A 181 -1.68 -15.96 -0.18
C ILE A 181 -0.69 -15.48 -1.26
N VAL A 182 0.25 -14.59 -0.90
CA VAL A 182 1.33 -14.16 -1.80
C VAL A 182 2.22 -15.33 -2.21
N SER A 183 2.63 -16.18 -1.26
CA SER A 183 3.42 -17.38 -1.55
C SER A 183 2.69 -18.33 -2.50
N ASP A 184 1.40 -18.57 -2.24
CA ASP A 184 0.57 -19.44 -3.07
C ASP A 184 0.35 -18.86 -4.47
N TYR A 185 0.19 -17.54 -4.58
CA TYR A 185 0.15 -16.86 -5.87
C TYR A 185 1.47 -17.05 -6.64
N ARG A 186 2.61 -16.76 -6.01
CA ARG A 186 3.94 -16.91 -6.66
C ARG A 186 4.19 -18.34 -7.13
N LYS A 187 3.84 -19.34 -6.31
CA LYS A 187 3.94 -20.77 -6.68
C LYS A 187 3.08 -21.12 -7.89
N ARG A 188 1.82 -20.68 -7.92
CA ARG A 188 0.90 -20.95 -9.05
C ARG A 188 1.37 -20.34 -10.37
N HIS A 189 2.10 -19.22 -10.30
CA HIS A 189 2.56 -18.47 -11.46
C HIS A 189 4.05 -18.66 -11.78
N ASN A 190 4.72 -19.64 -11.14
CA ASN A 190 6.15 -19.95 -11.32
C ASN A 190 7.08 -18.72 -11.17
N ILE A 191 6.71 -17.77 -10.30
CA ILE A 191 7.50 -16.57 -10.04
C ILE A 191 8.60 -16.91 -9.03
N THR A 192 9.86 -16.88 -9.45
CA THR A 192 11.02 -17.10 -8.55
C THR A 192 11.26 -15.92 -7.62
N ASP A 193 11.45 -16.19 -6.33
CA ASP A 193 11.79 -15.18 -5.33
C ASP A 193 13.21 -14.65 -5.57
N ARG A 194 13.35 -13.42 -6.08
CA ARG A 194 14.65 -12.73 -6.12
C ARG A 194 15.05 -12.13 -4.77
N SER A 195 14.12 -12.05 -3.81
CA SER A 195 14.36 -11.51 -2.47
C SER A 195 14.48 -12.61 -1.42
N LYS A 196 15.69 -13.20 -1.30
CA LYS A 196 16.11 -13.80 -0.03
C LYS A 196 16.50 -12.67 0.92
N GLY A 197 15.51 -12.00 1.50
CA GLY A 197 15.68 -11.03 2.57
C GLY A 197 14.57 -11.27 3.58
N ASN A 198 14.93 -11.54 4.83
CA ASN A 198 13.97 -11.77 5.91
C ASN A 198 12.98 -10.59 6.00
N PHE A 199 11.68 -10.91 5.95
CA PHE A 199 10.57 -10.02 6.27
C PHE A 199 10.29 -10.02 7.77
#